data_AF-A0A9P0NT22-F1
#
_entry.id   AF-A0A9P0NT22-F1
#
_cell.length_a   1.000
_cell.length_b   1.000
_cell.length_c   1.000
_cell.angle_alpha   90.00
_cell.angle_beta   90.00
_cell.angle_gamma   90.00
#
_symmetry.space_group_name_H-M   'P 1'
#
loop_
_entity.id
_entity.type
_entity.pdbx_description
1 polymer ?
#
loop_
_entity_poly.entity_id
_entity_poly.type
_entity_poly.pdbx_seq_one_letter_code
_entity_poly.pdbx_strand_id
1 'polypeptide(L)'
;MLFKILCCFIVPTIIPPFLYGETWYTSIMGVCFVRYVVSLNSTWAVNSFAHFYGNKPYDKRIRPVENTGVSLFAMGEGYHNYHHTFPWDYRAAELGMALNITTLWLDFFGKIGWAYDLKVGSDELKESMIMNHGDGTYHKKIEDTKSE
;
A
#
# COMPACT_ATOMS: atom_id res chain seq x y z
N MET A 1 10.26 -22.84 -4.44
CA MET A 1 10.69 -22.93 -3.03
C MET A 1 12.13 -22.41 -2.85
N LEU A 2 13.10 -22.91 -3.62
CA LEU A 2 14.52 -22.52 -3.51
C LEU A 2 14.76 -21.01 -3.65
N PHE A 3 14.15 -20.37 -4.65
CA PHE A 3 14.27 -18.92 -4.89
C PHE A 3 13.84 -18.08 -3.67
N LYS A 4 12.73 -18.44 -3.02
CA LYS A 4 12.25 -17.77 -1.79
C LYS A 4 13.27 -17.91 -0.66
N ILE A 5 13.81 -19.11 -0.45
CA ILE A 5 14.79 -19.36 0.62
C ILE A 5 16.04 -18.51 0.38
N LEU A 6 16.52 -18.49 -0.87
CA LEU A 6 17.69 -17.74 -1.29
C LEU A 6 17.50 -16.22 -1.06
N CYS A 7 16.47 -15.64 -1.67
CA CYS A 7 16.27 -14.18 -1.68
C CYS A 7 15.68 -13.62 -0.38
N CYS A 8 14.92 -14.43 0.38
CA CYS A 8 14.35 -13.96 1.64
C CYS A 8 15.32 -14.18 2.81
N PHE A 9 15.99 -15.33 2.89
CA PHE A 9 16.75 -15.69 4.09
C PHE A 9 18.26 -15.72 3.85
N ILE A 10 18.75 -16.41 2.83
CA ILE A 10 20.20 -16.65 2.68
C ILE A 10 20.93 -15.35 2.31
N VAL A 11 20.60 -14.75 1.15
CA VAL A 11 21.28 -13.55 0.67
C VAL A 11 21.16 -12.39 1.66
N PRO A 12 19.95 -12.05 2.19
CA PRO A 12 19.83 -10.94 3.13
C PRO A 12 20.53 -11.16 4.47
N THR A 13 20.77 -12.41 4.89
CA THR A 13 21.49 -12.72 6.14
C THR A 13 23.00 -12.67 5.99
N ILE A 14 23.50 -12.91 4.78
CA ILE A 14 24.95 -12.83 4.50
C ILE A 14 25.40 -11.37 4.37
N ILE A 15 24.53 -10.49 3.87
CA ILE A 15 24.89 -9.08 3.60
C ILE A 15 25.42 -8.34 4.84
N PRO A 16 24.77 -8.35 6.01
CA PRO A 16 25.21 -7.52 7.13
C PRO A 16 26.58 -7.87 7.71
N PRO A 17 26.95 -9.15 7.93
CA PRO A 17 28.29 -9.50 8.38
C PRO A 17 29.38 -9.09 7.39
N PHE A 18 29.12 -9.22 6.08
CA PHE A 18 30.12 -8.96 5.04
C PHE A 18 30.27 -7.48 4.69
N LEU A 19 29.19 -6.70 4.68
CA LEU A 19 29.23 -5.28 4.28
C LEU A 19 29.32 -4.32 5.47
N TYR A 20 28.76 -4.69 6.61
CA TYR A 20 28.66 -3.79 7.78
C TYR A 20 29.42 -4.32 9.01
N GLY A 21 30.06 -5.50 8.92
CA GLY A 21 30.81 -6.09 10.04
C GLY A 21 29.94 -6.58 11.19
N GLU A 22 28.65 -6.77 10.95
CA GLU A 22 27.69 -7.23 11.97
C GLU A 22 27.91 -8.70 12.35
N THR A 23 27.43 -9.08 13.54
CA THR A 23 27.52 -10.49 13.94
C THR A 23 26.51 -11.34 13.19
N TRP A 24 26.85 -12.60 12.95
CA TRP A 24 25.91 -13.59 12.39
C TRP A 24 24.63 -13.72 13.22
N TYR A 25 24.74 -13.63 14.55
CA TYR A 25 23.60 -13.66 15.45
C TYR A 25 22.65 -12.47 15.21
N THR A 26 23.17 -11.24 15.21
CA THR A 26 22.40 -10.03 14.91
C THR A 26 21.72 -10.14 13.56
N SER A 27 22.46 -10.60 12.55
CA SER A 27 21.92 -10.73 11.20
C SER A 27 20.79 -11.75 11.11
N ILE A 28 20.95 -12.93 11.71
CA ILE A 28 19.90 -13.96 11.69
C ILE A 28 18.66 -13.46 12.45
N MET A 29 18.83 -12.92 13.66
CA MET A 29 17.71 -12.41 14.46
C MET A 29 16.99 -11.25 13.77
N GLY A 30 17.73 -10.28 13.25
CA GLY A 30 17.17 -9.12 12.57
C GLY A 30 16.47 -9.47 11.26
N VAL A 31 17.13 -10.26 10.39
CA VAL A 31 16.68 -10.50 9.01
C VAL A 31 15.69 -11.66 8.92
N CYS A 32 16.00 -12.80 9.56
CA CYS A 32 15.16 -14.00 9.45
C CYS A 32 13.93 -13.93 10.35
N PHE A 33 14.06 -13.32 11.53
CA PHE A 33 12.97 -13.27 12.50
C PHE A 33 12.29 -11.91 12.50
N VAL A 34 12.94 -10.86 13.00
CA VAL A 34 12.29 -9.55 13.22
C VAL A 34 11.70 -9.00 11.92
N ARG A 35 12.52 -8.84 10.87
CA ARG A 35 12.07 -8.33 9.57
C ARG A 35 10.95 -9.19 9.00
N TYR A 36 11.09 -10.51 9.00
CA TYR A 36 10.09 -11.41 8.41
C TYR A 36 8.75 -11.37 9.17
N VAL A 37 8.79 -11.39 10.50
CA VAL A 37 7.60 -11.30 11.37
C VAL A 37 6.91 -9.96 11.17
N VAL A 38 7.66 -8.85 11.15
CA VAL A 38 7.10 -7.52 10.91
C VAL A 38 6.46 -7.45 9.52
N SER A 39 7.16 -7.89 8.47
CA SER A 39 6.60 -7.89 7.10
C SER A 39 5.32 -8.72 6.98
N LEU A 40 5.28 -9.90 7.60
CA LEU A 40 4.08 -10.75 7.60
C LEU A 40 2.91 -10.07 8.32
N ASN A 41 3.15 -9.53 9.52
CA ASN A 41 2.09 -8.87 10.29
C ASN A 41 1.61 -7.58 9.63
N SER A 42 2.49 -6.80 9.01
CA SER A 42 2.08 -5.65 8.18
C SER A 42 1.17 -6.07 7.04
N THR A 43 1.49 -7.18 6.35
CA THR A 43 0.66 -7.71 5.25
C THR A 43 -0.69 -8.21 5.77
N TRP A 44 -0.69 -8.96 6.88
CA TRP A 44 -1.91 -9.49 7.48
C TRP A 44 -2.78 -8.40 8.12
N ALA A 45 -2.20 -7.26 8.49
CA ALA A 45 -2.94 -6.10 8.96
C ALA A 45 -3.89 -5.56 7.89
N VAL A 46 -3.53 -5.64 6.60
CA VAL A 46 -4.41 -5.26 5.49
C VAL A 46 -5.65 -6.16 5.48
N ASN A 47 -5.47 -7.48 5.56
CA ASN A 47 -6.57 -8.45 5.59
C ASN A 47 -7.39 -8.46 6.90
N SER A 48 -6.96 -7.72 7.91
CA SER A 48 -7.64 -7.62 9.20
C SER A 48 -8.09 -6.19 9.48
N PHE A 49 -7.20 -5.32 9.95
CA PHE A 49 -7.54 -3.95 10.32
C PHE A 49 -8.21 -3.16 9.19
N ALA A 50 -7.78 -3.31 7.93
CA ALA A 50 -8.39 -2.64 6.77
C ALA A 50 -9.75 -3.24 6.34
N HIS A 51 -10.30 -4.20 7.08
CA HIS A 51 -11.65 -4.74 6.93
C HIS A 51 -12.55 -4.51 8.16
N PHE A 52 -12.04 -3.86 9.21
CA PHE A 52 -12.75 -3.70 10.47
C PHE A 52 -12.74 -2.28 11.02
N TYR A 53 -11.61 -1.57 10.93
CA TYR A 53 -11.39 -0.31 11.63
C TYR A 53 -11.03 0.79 10.64
N GLY A 54 -11.98 1.67 10.34
CA GLY A 54 -11.80 2.73 9.37
C GLY A 54 -13.12 3.23 8.79
N ASN A 55 -13.02 4.05 7.75
CA ASN A 55 -14.16 4.68 7.09
C ASN A 55 -14.46 4.04 5.73
N LYS A 56 -15.64 4.27 5.16
CA LYS A 56 -16.07 3.74 3.86
C LYS A 56 -16.59 4.84 2.93
N PRO A 57 -15.71 5.76 2.51
CA PRO A 57 -16.11 6.93 1.73
C PRO A 57 -16.63 6.60 0.31
N TYR A 58 -16.26 5.45 -0.27
CA TYR A 58 -16.64 5.08 -1.65
C TYR A 58 -17.79 4.08 -1.71
N ASP A 59 -17.75 3.01 -0.91
CA ASP A 59 -18.84 2.04 -0.84
C ASP A 59 -19.00 1.46 0.56
N LYS A 60 -20.08 1.82 1.25
CA LYS A 60 -20.39 1.34 2.60
C LYS A 60 -20.96 -0.08 2.64
N ARG A 61 -21.41 -0.62 1.50
CA ARG A 61 -22.03 -1.94 1.38
C ARG A 61 -21.00 -3.07 1.44
N ILE A 62 -19.75 -2.78 1.07
CA ILE A 62 -18.64 -3.70 1.19
C ILE A 62 -17.97 -3.59 2.56
N ARG A 63 -17.23 -4.62 2.97
CA ARG A 63 -16.52 -4.66 4.25
C ARG A 63 -15.22 -3.84 4.33
N PRO A 64 -14.36 -3.77 3.30
CA PRO A 64 -13.12 -3.00 3.30
C PRO A 64 -13.33 -1.54 3.73
N VAL A 65 -12.35 -1.02 4.47
CA VAL A 65 -12.33 0.34 5.02
C VAL A 65 -11.02 1.05 4.68
N GLU A 66 -11.07 2.36 4.65
CA GLU A 66 -9.93 3.26 4.60
C GLU A 66 -9.27 3.34 5.98
N ASN A 67 -7.99 2.98 6.07
CA ASN A 67 -7.21 3.05 7.30
C ASN A 67 -5.80 3.61 7.05
N THR A 68 -5.60 4.90 7.38
CA THR A 68 -4.32 5.60 7.22
C THR A 68 -3.17 4.95 8.02
N GLY A 69 -3.47 4.38 9.19
CA GLY A 69 -2.48 3.66 9.99
C GLY A 69 -1.96 2.42 9.28
N VAL A 70 -2.86 1.62 8.72
CA VAL A 70 -2.50 0.47 7.88
C VAL A 70 -1.73 0.94 6.65
N SER A 71 -2.13 2.05 6.02
CA SER A 71 -1.42 2.60 4.87
C SER A 71 0.05 2.91 5.18
N LEU A 72 0.34 3.45 6.36
CA LEU A 72 1.72 3.74 6.77
C LEU A 72 2.55 2.45 6.94
N PHE A 73 1.99 1.43 7.60
CA PHE A 73 2.72 0.18 7.88
C PHE A 73 2.79 -0.79 6.70
N ALA A 74 1.86 -0.69 5.75
CA ALA A 74 1.75 -1.53 4.56
C ALA A 74 2.07 -0.74 3.27
N MET A 75 2.80 0.37 3.37
CA MET A 75 3.37 1.13 2.24
C MET A 75 2.35 1.65 1.20
N GLY A 76 1.11 1.93 1.61
CA GLY A 76 0.07 2.45 0.72
C GLY A 76 -1.19 1.59 0.66
N GLU A 77 -1.15 0.35 1.16
CA GLU A 77 -2.26 -0.61 1.00
C GLU A 77 -3.44 -0.39 1.98
N GLY A 78 -3.45 0.72 2.71
CA GLY A 78 -4.50 1.05 3.67
C GLY A 78 -5.76 1.64 3.06
N TYR A 79 -5.73 2.01 1.78
CA TYR A 79 -6.87 2.57 1.05
C TYR A 79 -7.83 1.49 0.52
N HIS A 80 -8.24 0.60 1.43
CA HIS A 80 -8.83 -0.68 1.05
C HIS A 80 -10.30 -0.55 0.60
N ASN A 81 -11.04 0.47 1.05
CA ASN A 81 -12.38 0.73 0.52
C ASN A 81 -12.31 1.16 -0.94
N TYR A 82 -11.38 2.05 -1.29
CA TYR A 82 -11.11 2.48 -2.65
C TYR A 82 -10.65 1.30 -3.51
N HIS A 83 -9.64 0.55 -3.07
CA HIS A 83 -9.08 -0.57 -3.82
C HIS A 83 -10.14 -1.60 -4.20
N HIS A 84 -11.04 -1.97 -3.27
CA HIS A 84 -12.12 -2.92 -3.58
C HIS A 84 -13.25 -2.32 -4.42
N THR A 85 -13.41 -0.99 -4.39
CA THR A 85 -14.40 -0.30 -5.22
C THR A 85 -13.92 -0.14 -6.67
N PHE A 86 -12.63 0.18 -6.86
CA PHE A 86 -11.98 0.40 -8.15
C PHE A 86 -10.76 -0.51 -8.33
N PRO A 87 -10.94 -1.84 -8.41
CA PRO A 87 -9.83 -2.81 -8.41
C PRO A 87 -8.91 -2.72 -9.63
N TRP A 88 -9.32 -1.98 -10.66
CA TRP A 88 -8.52 -1.74 -11.87
C TRP A 88 -7.65 -0.48 -11.80
N ASP A 89 -7.85 0.41 -10.82
CA ASP A 89 -7.04 1.61 -10.68
C ASP A 89 -5.63 1.22 -10.21
N TYR A 90 -4.61 1.54 -11.00
CA TYR A 90 -3.22 1.13 -10.72
C TYR A 90 -2.68 1.71 -9.41
N ARG A 91 -3.26 2.81 -8.93
CA ARG A 91 -2.83 3.49 -7.72
C ARG A 91 -3.33 2.77 -6.47
N ALA A 92 -4.42 2.01 -6.58
CA ALA A 92 -5.14 1.39 -5.46
C ALA A 92 -5.56 2.38 -4.34
N ALA A 93 -5.46 3.69 -4.60
CA ALA A 93 -5.78 4.76 -3.68
C ALA A 93 -6.08 6.04 -4.46
N GLU A 94 -6.99 6.86 -3.93
CA GLU A 94 -7.22 8.22 -4.42
C GLU A 94 -6.71 9.29 -3.45
N LEU A 95 -6.89 9.10 -2.14
CA LEU A 95 -6.61 10.12 -1.13
C LEU A 95 -5.19 10.02 -0.58
N GLY A 96 -4.26 10.88 -0.98
CA GLY A 96 -2.97 11.03 -0.28
C GLY A 96 -1.86 10.13 -0.80
N MET A 97 -1.47 10.32 -2.06
CA MET A 97 -0.26 9.76 -2.68
C MET A 97 1.00 9.82 -1.80
N ALA A 98 1.10 10.79 -0.87
CA ALA A 98 2.21 10.90 0.08
C ALA A 98 2.47 9.61 0.90
N LEU A 99 1.45 8.77 1.12
CA LEU A 99 1.59 7.48 1.83
C LEU A 99 1.57 6.26 0.90
N ASN A 100 1.45 6.45 -0.41
CA ASN A 100 1.38 5.39 -1.40
C ASN A 100 2.69 5.31 -2.20
N ILE A 101 3.68 4.63 -1.58
CA ILE A 101 5.02 4.48 -2.15
C ILE A 101 4.98 3.64 -3.44
N THR A 102 4.06 2.67 -3.52
CA THR A 102 3.87 1.83 -4.71
C THR A 102 3.52 2.67 -5.94
N THR A 103 2.59 3.62 -5.81
CA THR A 103 2.21 4.53 -6.91
C THR A 103 3.40 5.38 -7.37
N LEU A 104 4.21 5.90 -6.44
CA LEU A 104 5.41 6.68 -6.80
C LEU A 104 6.39 5.88 -7.66
N TRP A 105 6.60 4.60 -7.35
CA TRP A 105 7.44 3.73 -8.18
C TRP A 105 6.81 3.45 -9.54
N LEU A 106 5.51 3.17 -9.59
CA LEU A 106 4.79 2.93 -10.85
C LEU A 106 4.82 4.16 -11.76
N ASP A 107 4.66 5.36 -11.20
CA ASP A 107 4.77 6.62 -11.94
C ASP A 107 6.19 6.84 -12.47
N PHE A 108 7.21 6.51 -11.67
CA PHE A 108 8.60 6.56 -12.13
C PHE A 108 8.84 5.60 -13.29
N PHE A 109 8.39 4.34 -13.17
CA PHE A 109 8.51 3.35 -14.24
C PHE A 109 7.69 3.73 -15.48
N GLY A 110 6.55 4.39 -15.30
CA GLY A 110 5.78 4.99 -16.39
C GLY A 110 6.55 6.08 -17.11
N LYS A 111 7.20 6.98 -16.37
CA LYS A 111 8.01 8.07 -16.94
C LYS A 111 9.20 7.58 -17.76
N ILE A 112 9.84 6.48 -17.35
CA ILE A 112 10.96 5.89 -18.11
C ILE A 112 10.51 4.87 -19.17
N GLY A 113 9.21 4.70 -19.38
CA GLY A 113 8.63 3.83 -20.41
C GLY A 113 8.68 2.34 -20.11
N TRP A 114 8.92 1.93 -18.86
CA TRP A 114 8.92 0.52 -18.44
C TRP A 114 7.53 0.02 -18.06
N ALA A 115 6.66 0.93 -17.59
CA ALA A 115 5.26 0.67 -17.36
C ALA A 115 4.40 1.49 -18.35
N TYR A 116 3.28 0.94 -18.78
CA TYR A 116 2.35 1.54 -19.72
C TYR A 116 0.91 1.09 -19.41
N ASP A 117 -0.08 1.74 -20.02
CA ASP A 117 -1.52 1.47 -19.78
C ASP A 117 -1.91 1.52 -18.29
N LEU A 118 -1.40 2.54 -17.57
CA LEU A 118 -1.72 2.78 -16.16
C LEU A 118 -3.17 3.29 -16.04
N LYS A 119 -4.08 2.41 -15.64
CA LYS A 119 -5.53 2.67 -15.62
C LYS A 119 -5.95 3.43 -14.38
N VAL A 120 -6.81 4.42 -14.57
CA VAL A 120 -7.37 5.26 -13.50
C VAL A 120 -8.89 5.23 -13.56
N GLY A 121 -9.55 5.10 -12.41
CA GLY A 121 -11.00 5.25 -12.31
C GLY A 121 -11.44 6.67 -12.67
N SER A 122 -12.47 6.82 -13.52
CA SER A 122 -12.94 8.13 -13.95
C SER A 122 -13.54 8.93 -12.80
N ASP A 123 -13.39 10.26 -12.85
CA ASP A 123 -13.86 11.14 -11.79
C ASP A 123 -15.38 11.05 -11.62
N GLU A 124 -16.13 10.95 -12.71
CA GLU A 124 -17.59 10.83 -12.68
C GLU A 124 -18.04 9.53 -12.00
N LEU A 125 -17.31 8.43 -12.23
CA LEU A 125 -17.63 7.15 -11.60
C LEU A 125 -17.33 7.20 -10.11
N LYS A 126 -16.20 7.79 -9.72
CA LYS A 126 -15.84 7.96 -8.30
C LYS A 126 -16.85 8.82 -7.57
N GLU A 127 -17.21 9.97 -8.14
CA GLU A 127 -18.24 10.87 -7.59
C GLU A 127 -19.59 10.17 -7.47
N SER A 128 -20.00 9.41 -8.49
CA SER A 128 -21.24 8.62 -8.44
C SER A 128 -21.22 7.58 -7.32
N MET A 129 -20.10 6.88 -7.12
CA MET A 129 -19.96 5.91 -6.02
C MET A 129 -20.03 6.61 -4.65
N ILE A 130 -19.30 7.70 -4.47
CA ILE A 130 -19.30 8.48 -3.22
C ILE A 130 -20.72 8.97 -2.88
N MET A 131 -21.43 9.57 -3.86
CA MET A 131 -22.76 10.14 -3.64
C MET A 131 -23.82 9.07 -3.37
N ASN A 132 -23.78 7.96 -4.11
CA ASN A 132 -24.83 6.93 -4.03
C ASN A 132 -24.56 5.87 -2.95
N HIS A 133 -23.29 5.60 -2.66
CA HIS A 133 -22.87 4.43 -1.87
C HIS A 133 -21.87 4.75 -0.76
N GLY A 134 -21.30 5.96 -0.71
CA GLY A 134 -20.45 6.40 0.39
C GLY A 134 -21.18 6.45 1.73
N ASP A 135 -20.40 6.40 2.81
CA ASP A 135 -20.85 6.59 4.19
C ASP A 135 -20.88 8.07 4.65
N GLY A 136 -20.53 9.00 3.76
CA GLY A 136 -20.48 10.44 4.05
C GLY A 136 -19.16 10.92 4.66
N THR A 137 -18.16 10.06 4.80
CA THR A 137 -16.82 10.41 5.33
C THR A 137 -15.85 10.87 4.25
N TYR A 138 -16.27 10.94 2.99
CA TYR A 138 -15.42 11.44 1.91
C TYR A 138 -15.13 12.92 2.11
N HIS A 139 -13.85 13.23 2.30
CA HIS A 139 -13.36 14.61 2.35
C HIS A 139 -12.42 14.82 1.17
N LYS A 140 -12.82 15.65 0.21
CA LYS A 140 -11.91 16.13 -0.83
C LYS A 140 -10.78 16.86 -0.11
N LYS A 141 -9.57 16.29 -0.07
CA LYS A 141 -8.40 17.02 0.43
C LYS A 141 -8.31 18.30 -0.39
N ILE A 142 -8.35 19.45 0.28
CA ILE A 142 -8.19 20.78 -0.32
C ILE A 142 -6.71 20.91 -0.72
N GLU A 143 -6.30 20.24 -1.79
CA GLU A 143 -4.99 20.40 -2.42
C GLU A 143 -5.20 20.27 -3.93
N ASP A 144 -5.73 21.34 -4.55
CA ASP A 144 -5.50 21.72 -5.96
C ASP A 144 -6.19 23.07 -6.26
N THR A 145 -5.94 24.08 -5.41
CA THR A 145 -6.31 25.48 -5.71
C THR A 145 -5.28 26.46 -5.13
N LYS A 146 -3.99 26.13 -5.26
CA LYS A 146 -2.87 27.08 -5.11
C LYS A 146 -1.69 26.68 -6.00
N SER A 147 -1.92 26.67 -7.31
CA SER A 147 -0.85 26.86 -8.29
C SER A 147 -1.48 27.37 -9.60
N GLU A 148 -1.91 28.63 -9.56
CA GLU A 148 -1.90 29.52 -10.73
C GLU A 148 -0.64 30.39 -10.64
#